data_AF-A0A381NY38-F1
#
_entry.id   AF-A0A381NY38-F1
#
_cell.length_a   1.000
_cell.length_b   1.000
_cell.length_c   1.000
_cell.angle_alpha   90.00
_cell.angle_beta   90.00
_cell.angle_gamma   90.00
#
_symmetry.space_group_name_H-M   'P 1'
#
loop_
_entity.id
_entity.type
_entity.pdbx_description
1 polymer ?
#
loop_
_entity_poly.entity_id
_entity_poly.type
_entity_poly.pdbx_seq_one_letter_code
_entity_poly.pdbx_strand_id
1 'polypeptide(L)'
;MFLTDHLQNAAKAAGRPCNLSYYFYHAWIALKCGTIYYYIAFFSHVHAIFPFVHAGFGLAEMIVARTNVIRKSIPDWEGWKELDNWDDEKYAS
;
A
#
# COMPACT_ATOMS: atom_id res chain seq x y z
N MET A 1 -9.40 -17.87 -14.58
CA MET A 1 -9.72 -18.24 -13.19
C MET A 1 -9.01 -17.30 -12.20
N PHE A 2 -7.68 -17.18 -12.27
CA PHE A 2 -6.87 -16.31 -11.39
C PHE A 2 -7.37 -14.86 -11.20
N LEU A 3 -7.79 -14.16 -12.26
CA LEU A 3 -8.26 -12.76 -12.17
C LEU A 3 -9.56 -12.64 -11.36
N THR A 4 -10.45 -13.62 -11.50
CA THR A 4 -11.74 -13.65 -10.81
C THR A 4 -11.55 -13.99 -9.34
N ASP A 5 -10.67 -14.95 -9.03
CA ASP A 5 -10.35 -15.35 -7.66
C ASP A 5 -9.67 -14.21 -6.89
N HIS A 6 -8.74 -13.50 -7.54
CA HIS A 6 -8.10 -12.30 -6.97
C HIS A 6 -9.14 -11.25 -6.57
N LEU A 7 -10.02 -10.88 -7.50
CA LEU A 7 -11.01 -9.83 -7.24
C LEU A 7 -12.02 -10.26 -6.18
N GLN A 8 -12.40 -11.54 -6.15
CA GLN A 8 -13.28 -12.09 -5.11
C GLN A 8 -12.63 -12.05 -3.72
N ASN A 9 -11.37 -12.45 -3.61
CA ASN A 9 -10.63 -12.39 -2.34
C ASN A 9 -10.45 -10.95 -1.87
N ALA A 10 -10.11 -10.03 -2.78
CA ALA A 10 -10.00 -8.61 -2.47
C ALA A 10 -11.35 -8.02 -2.03
N ALA A 11 -12.45 -8.39 -2.70
CA ALA A 11 -13.79 -7.95 -2.34
C ALA A 11 -14.20 -8.47 -0.95
N LYS A 12 -13.88 -9.73 -0.64
CA LYS A 12 -14.07 -10.34 0.68
C LYS A 12 -13.30 -9.59 1.76
N ALA A 13 -12.00 -9.33 1.55
CA ALA A 13 -11.17 -8.56 2.48
C ALA A 13 -11.62 -7.10 2.61
N ALA A 14 -12.33 -6.58 1.60
CA ALA A 14 -12.92 -5.24 1.61
C ALA A 14 -14.30 -5.17 2.27
N GLY A 15 -14.91 -6.31 2.63
CA GLY A 15 -16.31 -6.37 3.06
C GLY A 15 -17.30 -5.86 2.00
N ARG A 16 -16.98 -6.04 0.71
CA ARG A 16 -17.74 -5.49 -0.42
C ARG A 16 -18.20 -6.58 -1.39
N PRO A 17 -19.34 -6.38 -2.09
CA PRO A 17 -19.76 -7.29 -3.14
C PRO A 17 -18.80 -7.23 -4.33
N CYS A 18 -18.42 -8.40 -4.86
CA CYS A 18 -17.58 -8.52 -6.05
C CYS A 18 -18.39 -8.20 -7.31
N ASN A 19 -18.47 -6.91 -7.66
CA ASN A 19 -19.21 -6.42 -8.83
C ASN A 19 -18.37 -5.43 -9.66
N LEU A 20 -18.93 -4.95 -10.77
CA LEU A 20 -18.23 -4.02 -11.67
C LEU A 20 -17.85 -2.69 -10.99
N SER A 21 -18.68 -2.19 -10.07
CA SER A 21 -18.35 -0.98 -9.29
C SER A 21 -17.12 -1.21 -8.40
N TYR A 22 -17.05 -2.37 -7.72
CA TYR A 22 -15.89 -2.76 -6.94
C TYR A 22 -14.64 -2.93 -7.81
N TYR A 23 -14.77 -3.51 -9.01
CA TYR A 23 -13.66 -3.63 -9.96
C TYR A 23 -12.99 -2.27 -10.27
N PHE A 24 -13.79 -1.26 -10.63
CA PHE A 24 -13.25 0.07 -10.89
C PHE A 24 -12.71 0.76 -9.63
N TYR A 25 -13.36 0.57 -8.48
CA TYR A 25 -12.85 1.06 -7.20
C TYR A 25 -11.49 0.45 -6.86
N HIS A 26 -11.35 -0.88 -7.00
CA HIS A 26 -10.12 -1.62 -6.75
C HIS A 26 -9.00 -1.13 -7.68
N ALA A 27 -9.28 -1.00 -8.97
CA ALA A 27 -8.33 -0.46 -9.95
C ALA A 27 -7.91 0.99 -9.62
N TRP A 28 -8.86 1.85 -9.21
CA TRP A 28 -8.57 3.23 -8.85
C TRP A 28 -7.66 3.36 -7.63
N ILE A 29 -7.91 2.57 -6.58
CA ILE A 29 -7.06 2.54 -5.39
C ILE A 29 -5.66 2.04 -5.76
N ALA A 30 -5.56 0.99 -6.58
CA ALA A 30 -4.28 0.46 -7.05
C ALA A 30 -3.47 1.51 -7.83
N LEU A 31 -4.10 2.20 -8.80
CA LEU A 31 -3.45 3.26 -9.57
C LEU A 31 -2.95 4.40 -8.68
N LYS A 32 -3.79 4.89 -7.75
CA LYS A 32 -3.40 5.93 -6.79
C LYS A 32 -2.20 5.54 -5.92
N CYS A 33 -2.18 4.29 -5.45
CA CYS A 33 -1.07 3.80 -4.64
C CYS A 33 0.19 3.65 -5.47
N GLY A 34 0.09 3.13 -6.70
CA GLY A 34 1.21 3.03 -7.63
C GLY A 34 1.87 4.39 -7.90
N THR A 35 1.09 5.42 -8.21
CA THR A 35 1.63 6.78 -8.43
C THR A 35 2.40 7.31 -7.21
N ILE A 36 1.88 7.09 -6.00
CA ILE A 36 2.54 7.56 -4.78
C ILE A 36 3.80 6.75 -4.48
N TYR A 37 3.81 5.44 -4.74
CA TYR A 37 5.03 4.64 -4.61
C TYR A 37 6.10 5.02 -5.62
N TYR A 38 5.75 5.36 -6.86
CA TYR A 38 6.70 5.92 -7.82
C TYR A 38 7.29 7.24 -7.33
N TYR A 39 6.47 8.11 -6.74
CA TYR A 39 6.94 9.35 -6.13
C TYR A 39 7.91 9.06 -4.98
N ILE A 40 7.53 8.20 -4.03
CA ILE A 40 8.39 7.83 -2.88
C ILE A 40 9.70 7.22 -3.38
N ALA A 41 9.64 6.31 -4.36
CA ALA A 41 10.82 5.70 -4.95
C ALA A 41 11.74 6.76 -5.55
N PHE A 42 11.23 7.62 -6.43
CA PHE A 42 12.01 8.70 -7.04
C PHE A 42 12.68 9.58 -5.98
N PHE A 43 11.92 10.07 -5.00
CA PHE A 43 12.47 10.95 -3.96
C PHE A 43 13.39 10.25 -2.97
N SER A 44 13.27 8.93 -2.78
CA SER A 44 14.24 8.15 -2.00
C SER A 44 15.61 8.14 -2.68
N HIS A 45 15.66 8.01 -4.01
CA HIS A 45 16.91 8.12 -4.77
C HIS A 45 17.47 9.55 -4.70
N VAL A 46 16.61 10.57 -4.83
CA VAL A 46 17.03 11.97 -4.68
C VAL A 46 17.59 12.21 -3.28
N HIS A 47 16.93 11.72 -2.21
CA HIS A 47 17.39 11.88 -0.83
C HIS A 47 18.74 11.17 -0.59
N ALA A 48 18.98 10.02 -1.21
CA ALA A 48 20.27 9.33 -1.10
C ALA A 48 21.45 10.15 -1.68
N ILE A 49 21.20 10.99 -2.70
CA ILE A 49 22.21 11.85 -3.34
C ILE A 49 22.22 13.25 -2.69
N PHE A 50 21.05 13.76 -2.31
CA PHE A 50 20.80 15.09 -1.78
C PHE A 50 19.93 14.99 -0.51
N PRO A 51 20.52 14.65 0.66
CA PRO A 51 19.77 14.32 1.87
C PRO A 51 18.96 15.51 2.43
N PHE A 52 19.27 16.74 2.03
CA PHE A 52 18.62 17.96 2.51
C PHE A 52 17.29 18.30 1.80
N VAL A 53 16.92 17.61 0.72
CA VAL A 53 15.70 17.90 -0.07
C VAL A 53 14.42 17.47 0.65
N HIS A 54 14.53 16.54 1.61
CA HIS A 54 13.45 16.17 2.53
C HIS A 54 13.98 16.17 3.96
N ALA A 55 13.63 17.21 4.72
CA ALA A 55 13.95 17.28 6.14
C ALA A 55 13.05 16.34 6.96
N GLY A 56 13.63 15.64 7.93
CA GLY A 56 12.90 14.76 8.86
C GLY A 56 12.44 13.44 8.24
N PHE A 57 11.25 12.99 8.62
CA PHE A 57 10.71 11.66 8.30
C PHE A 57 9.66 11.66 7.18
N GLY A 58 9.61 12.70 6.34
CA GLY A 58 8.51 12.90 5.38
C GLY A 58 8.27 11.74 4.41
N LEU A 59 9.32 11.06 3.92
CA LEU A 59 9.16 9.88 3.07
C LEU A 59 8.51 8.71 3.83
N ALA A 60 8.89 8.51 5.10
CA ALA A 60 8.29 7.49 5.95
C ALA A 60 6.82 7.82 6.29
N GLU A 61 6.51 9.08 6.57
CA GLU A 61 5.13 9.54 6.78
C GLU A 61 4.26 9.29 5.55
N MET A 62 4.79 9.50 4.34
CA MET A 62 4.09 9.18 3.09
C MET A 62 3.81 7.68 2.96
N ILE A 63 4.78 6.83 3.32
CA ILE A 63 4.58 5.36 3.34
C ILE A 63 3.45 5.02 4.33
N VAL A 64 3.52 5.49 5.57
CA VAL A 64 2.51 5.22 6.61
C VAL A 64 1.12 5.69 6.17
N ALA A 65 1.01 6.92 5.67
CA ALA A 65 -0.26 7.47 5.18
C ALA A 65 -0.83 6.61 4.04
N ARG A 66 0.02 6.14 3.12
CA ARG A 66 -0.43 5.33 1.98
C ARG A 66 -0.82 3.92 2.37
N THR A 67 -0.05 3.27 3.23
CA THR A 67 -0.38 1.97 3.83
C THR A 67 -1.74 2.02 4.52
N ASN A 68 -2.03 3.09 5.28
CA ASN A 68 -3.34 3.27 5.92
C ASN A 68 -4.49 3.44 4.92
N VAL A 69 -4.26 4.06 3.75
CA VAL A 69 -5.30 4.13 2.71
C VAL A 69 -5.57 2.74 2.11
N ILE A 70 -4.53 1.93 1.89
CA ILE A 70 -4.69 0.55 1.43
C ILE A 70 -5.44 -0.27 2.49
N ARG A 71 -5.05 -0.16 3.78
CA ARG A 71 -5.74 -0.81 4.90
C ARG A 71 -7.22 -0.47 4.97
N LYS A 72 -7.59 0.80 4.76
CA LYS A 72 -9.00 1.20 4.66
C LYS A 72 -9.75 0.57 3.48
N SER A 73 -9.05 0.18 2.41
CA SER A 73 -9.68 -0.44 1.24
C SER A 73 -9.87 -1.96 1.35
N ILE A 74 -9.09 -2.62 2.20
CA ILE A 74 -9.14 -4.07 2.47
C ILE A 74 -8.92 -4.35 3.98
N PRO A 75 -9.81 -3.86 4.87
CA PRO A 75 -9.57 -3.88 6.32
C PRO A 75 -9.40 -5.28 6.91
N ASP A 76 -10.04 -6.30 6.32
CA ASP A 76 -10.06 -7.66 6.85
C ASP A 76 -8.95 -8.55 6.25
N TRP A 77 -7.96 -7.97 5.57
CA TRP A 77 -6.82 -8.71 5.05
C TRP A 77 -5.87 -9.14 6.18
N GLU A 78 -5.63 -10.44 6.31
CA GLU A 78 -4.81 -11.00 7.39
C GLU A 78 -3.36 -10.52 7.38
N GLY A 79 -2.83 -10.15 6.22
CA GLY A 79 -1.46 -9.67 6.06
C GLY A 79 -1.17 -8.35 6.78
N TRP A 80 -2.18 -7.62 7.27
CA TRP A 80 -1.94 -6.43 8.10
C TRP A 80 -1.19 -6.72 9.39
N LYS A 81 -1.24 -7.96 9.90
CA LYS A 81 -0.48 -8.41 11.08
C LYS A 81 1.04 -8.32 10.87
N GLU A 82 1.50 -8.38 9.62
CA GLU A 82 2.94 -8.23 9.31
C GLU A 82 3.47 -6.84 9.66
N LEU A 83 2.62 -5.81 9.67
CA LEU A 83 3.03 -4.46 10.10
C LEU A 83 3.22 -4.36 11.62
N ASP A 84 2.52 -5.20 12.38
CA ASP A 84 2.62 -5.21 13.84
C ASP A 84 3.89 -5.95 14.31
N ASN A 85 4.44 -6.84 13.48
CA ASN A 85 5.65 -7.63 13.73
C ASN A 85 6.91 -6.97 13.14
N TRP A 86 7.01 -5.63 13.20
CA TRP A 86 8.09 -4.86 12.57
C TRP A 86 9.49 -5.15 13.13
N ASP A 87 9.57 -5.75 14.31
CA ASP A 87 10.80 -6.10 15.03
C ASP A 87 11.26 -7.55 14.80
N ASP A 88 10.55 -8.32 13.97
CA ASP A 88 10.94 -9.66 13.54
C ASP A 88 12.29 -9.63 12.81
N GLU A 89 13.18 -10.57 13.14
CA GLU A 89 14.53 -10.70 12.57
C GLU A 89 14.53 -10.80 11.03
N LYS A 90 13.44 -11.28 10.43
CA LYS A 90 13.32 -11.35 8.96
C LYS A 90 13.37 -9.97 8.28
N TYR A 91 13.20 -8.87 9.02
CA TYR A 91 13.26 -7.50 8.54
C TYR A 91 14.56 -6.76 8.91
N ALA A 92 15.51 -7.43 9.57
CA ALA A 92 16.84 -6.89 9.87
C ALA A 92 17.73 -6.93 8.61
N SER A 93 17.39 -6.11 7.61
CA SER A 93 18.19 -5.89 6.40
C SER A 93 19.35 -4.94 6.65
#